data_AF-A0A252DRW1-F1
#
_entry.id   AF-A0A252DRW1-F1
#
_cell.length_a   1.000
_cell.length_b   1.000
_cell.length_c   1.000
_cell.angle_alpha   90.00
_cell.angle_beta   90.00
_cell.angle_gamma   90.00
#
_symmetry.space_group_name_H-M   'P 1'
#
loop_
_entity.id
_entity.type
_entity.pdbx_description
1 polymer ?
#
loop_
_entity_poly.entity_id
_entity_poly.type
_entity_poly.pdbx_seq_one_letter_code
_entity_poly.pdbx_strand_id
1 'polypeptide(L)'
;MPHGEKWHGRDGVAQFLFFLNENVEFQQFELKNFIAQDNQVAVVDHFKVLVKATGRYYEPDTVVIWTVEDGKIKQFREFTDTTEAVSAFRE
;
A
#
# COMPACT_ATOMS: atom_id res chain seq x y z
N MET A 1 9.87 -6.30 -1.70
CA MET A 1 8.46 -6.67 -1.45
C MET A 1 7.80 -6.91 -2.80
N PRO A 2 6.97 -7.96 -2.98
CA PRO A 2 6.47 -8.39 -4.29
C PRO A 2 5.63 -7.37 -5.08
N HIS A 3 5.07 -6.34 -4.45
CA HIS A 3 4.31 -5.26 -5.12
C HIS A 3 5.02 -3.89 -5.12
N GLY A 4 6.28 -3.82 -4.70
CA GLY A 4 7.05 -2.58 -4.55
C GLY A 4 7.52 -1.94 -5.86
N GLU A 5 6.83 -2.22 -6.96
CA GLU A 5 7.14 -1.76 -8.32
C GLU A 5 6.37 -0.47 -8.67
N LYS A 6 6.67 0.11 -9.83
CA LYS A 6 5.90 1.25 -10.36
C LYS A 6 4.78 0.76 -11.28
N TRP A 7 3.55 1.09 -10.92
CA TRP A 7 2.36 0.77 -11.70
C TRP A 7 1.84 2.03 -12.40
N HIS A 8 1.65 1.97 -13.73
CA HIS A 8 1.32 3.15 -14.53
C HIS A 8 0.05 2.97 -15.35
N GLY A 9 -0.76 4.04 -15.43
CA GLY A 9 -2.02 4.03 -16.17
C GLY A 9 -3.08 3.11 -15.57
N ARG A 10 -4.22 2.98 -16.26
CA ARG A 10 -5.33 2.14 -15.79
C ARG A 10 -4.96 0.66 -15.71
N ASP A 11 -4.20 0.19 -16.69
CA ASP A 11 -3.78 -1.22 -16.76
C ASP A 11 -2.81 -1.57 -15.62
N GLY A 12 -1.84 -0.70 -15.34
CA GLY A 12 -0.93 -0.89 -14.20
C GLY A 12 -1.68 -0.87 -12.87
N VAL A 13 -2.65 0.04 -12.69
CA VAL A 13 -3.50 0.06 -11.49
C VAL A 13 -4.32 -1.23 -11.37
N ALA A 14 -4.88 -1.74 -12.47
CA ALA A 14 -5.62 -3.00 -12.46
C ALA A 14 -4.72 -4.18 -12.07
N GLN A 15 -3.49 -4.25 -12.59
CA GLN A 15 -2.52 -5.28 -12.24
C GLN A 15 -2.10 -5.20 -10.76
N PHE A 16 -1.88 -3.99 -10.24
CA PHE A 16 -1.59 -3.79 -8.82
C PHE A 16 -2.73 -4.29 -7.92
N LEU A 17 -3.97 -3.91 -8.22
CA LEU A 17 -5.14 -4.35 -7.46
C LEU A 17 -5.36 -5.87 -7.57
N PHE A 18 -5.15 -6.44 -8.75
CA PHE A 18 -5.18 -7.89 -8.95
C PHE A 18 -4.10 -8.58 -8.11
N PHE A 19 -2.87 -8.08 -8.12
CA PHE A 19 -1.80 -8.62 -7.28
C PHE A 19 -2.21 -8.61 -5.80
N LEU A 20 -2.73 -7.49 -5.29
CA LEU A 20 -3.15 -7.40 -3.90
C LEU A 20 -4.25 -8.42 -3.60
N ASN A 21 -5.27 -8.51 -4.45
CA ASN A 21 -6.37 -9.45 -4.29
C ASN A 21 -5.89 -10.91 -4.25
N GLU A 22 -4.94 -11.28 -5.10
CA GLU A 22 -4.47 -12.66 -5.16
C GLU A 22 -3.54 -13.03 -4.00
N ASN A 23 -2.77 -12.08 -3.47
CA ASN A 23 -1.66 -12.41 -2.58
C ASN A 23 -1.91 -12.07 -1.11
N VAL A 24 -2.73 -11.07 -0.82
CA VAL A 24 -2.89 -10.56 0.56
C VAL A 24 -4.35 -10.32 0.94
N GLU A 25 -4.60 -10.25 2.24
CA GLU A 25 -5.88 -9.84 2.81
C GLU A 25 -5.63 -8.82 3.93
N PHE A 26 -6.26 -7.65 3.83
CA PHE A 26 -6.21 -6.62 4.86
C PHE A 26 -7.21 -6.97 5.96
N GLN A 27 -6.71 -7.41 7.12
CA GLN A 27 -7.53 -7.69 8.31
C GLN A 27 -7.84 -6.42 9.12
N GLN A 28 -6.96 -5.42 9.04
CA GLN A 28 -7.13 -4.13 9.68
C GLN A 28 -6.65 -3.04 8.74
N PHE A 29 -7.42 -1.96 8.68
CA PHE A 29 -7.15 -0.79 7.85
C PHE A 29 -7.51 0.47 8.63
N GLU A 30 -6.50 1.18 9.13
CA GLU A 30 -6.67 2.38 9.93
C GLU A 30 -5.91 3.56 9.34
N LEU A 31 -6.66 4.61 8.98
CA LEU A 31 -6.11 5.89 8.56
C LEU A 31 -5.94 6.77 9.82
N LYS A 32 -4.70 6.92 10.30
CA LYS A 32 -4.40 7.58 11.58
C LYS A 32 -4.33 9.10 11.46
N ASN A 33 -3.74 9.62 10.39
CA ASN A 33 -3.57 11.07 10.22
C ASN A 33 -3.52 11.49 8.74
N PHE A 34 -3.96 12.71 8.46
CA PHE A 34 -3.93 13.31 7.13
C PHE A 34 -3.23 14.67 7.21
N ILE A 35 -2.13 14.82 6.49
CA ILE A 35 -1.35 16.06 6.42
C ILE A 35 -1.41 16.54 4.97
N ALA A 36 -2.17 17.60 4.73
CA ALA A 36 -2.39 18.15 3.39
C ALA A 36 -1.58 19.43 3.19
N GLN A 37 -0.91 19.54 2.03
CA GLN A 37 -0.24 20.74 1.57
C GLN A 37 -0.30 20.80 0.04
N ASP A 38 -0.71 21.95 -0.51
CA ASP A 38 -0.88 22.17 -1.94
C ASP A 38 -1.74 21.08 -2.61
N ASN A 39 -1.16 20.33 -3.55
CA ASN A 39 -1.81 19.26 -4.27
C ASN A 39 -1.43 17.86 -3.74
N GLN A 40 -0.88 17.79 -2.52
CA GLN A 40 -0.44 16.55 -1.89
C GLN A 40 -1.12 16.32 -0.54
N VAL A 41 -1.32 15.04 -0.23
CA VAL A 41 -1.78 14.57 1.07
C VAL A 41 -0.89 13.42 1.50
N ALA A 42 -0.18 13.58 2.62
CA ALA A 42 0.48 12.48 3.30
C ALA A 42 -0.50 11.86 4.28
N VAL A 43 -0.73 10.56 4.16
CA VAL A 43 -1.60 9.80 5.05
C VAL A 43 -0.73 8.85 5.87
N VAL A 44 -0.89 8.90 7.19
CA VAL A 44 -0.25 7.96 8.12
C VAL A 44 -1.25 6.84 8.38
N ASP A 45 -0.83 5.61 8.11
CA ASP A 45 -1.67 4.43 8.09
C ASP A 45 -1.13 3.34 9.03
N HIS A 46 -2.02 2.50 9.50
CA HIS A 46 -1.69 1.24 10.14
C HIS A 46 -2.51 0.10 9.54
N PHE A 47 -1.82 -0.94 9.11
CA PHE A 47 -2.43 -2.10 8.51
C PHE A 47 -2.11 -3.35 9.29
N LYS A 48 -3.00 -4.35 9.20
CA LYS A 48 -2.69 -5.75 9.48
C LYS A 48 -2.97 -6.56 8.23
N VAL A 49 -1.95 -7.19 7.70
CA VAL A 49 -2.02 -7.86 6.40
C VAL A 49 -1.67 -9.33 6.55
N LEU A 50 -2.56 -10.20 6.09
CA LEU A 50 -2.33 -11.63 5.94
C LEU A 50 -1.74 -11.92 4.56
N VAL A 51 -0.60 -12.59 4.50
CA VAL A 51 -0.05 -13.15 3.25
C VAL A 51 -0.70 -14.50 3.02
N LYS A 52 -1.50 -14.63 1.95
CA LYS A 52 -2.31 -15.82 1.69
C LYS A 52 -1.48 -17.09 1.49
N ALA A 53 -0.35 -16.96 0.78
CA ALA A 53 0.51 -18.09 0.46
C ALA A 53 1.18 -18.74 1.68
N THR A 54 1.53 -17.95 2.70
CA THR A 54 2.29 -18.41 3.87
C THR A 54 1.45 -18.47 5.15
N GLY A 55 0.28 -17.85 5.16
CA GLY A 55 -0.56 -17.68 6.35
C GLY A 55 0.04 -16.74 7.41
N ARG A 56 1.13 -16.03 7.09
CA ARG A 56 1.82 -15.12 8.02
C ARG A 56 1.23 -13.71 7.95
N TYR A 57 1.34 -12.98 9.05
CA TYR A 57 0.93 -11.58 9.13
C TYR A 57 2.14 -10.65 9.09
N TYR A 58 1.92 -9.44 8.60
CA TYR A 58 2.78 -8.27 8.87
C TYR A 58 1.90 -7.06 9.20
N GLU A 59 2.41 -6.16 10.03
CA GLU A 59 1.62 -5.05 10.60
C GLU A 59 2.35 -3.72 10.44
N PRO A 60 2.36 -3.14 9.22
CA PRO A 60 3.16 -1.96 8.96
C PRO A 60 2.49 -0.69 9.48
N ASP A 61 3.28 0.19 10.10
CA ASP A 61 3.01 1.62 10.12
C ASP A 61 3.58 2.25 8.84
N THR A 62 2.71 2.84 8.05
CA THR A 62 3.00 3.28 6.68
C THR A 62 2.70 4.77 6.52
N VAL A 63 3.47 5.45 5.67
CA VAL A 63 3.09 6.76 5.13
C VAL A 63 2.85 6.64 3.63
N VAL A 64 1.64 6.98 3.17
CA VAL A 64 1.34 7.08 1.73
C VAL A 64 1.21 8.54 1.33
N ILE A 65 2.04 8.97 0.38
CA ILE A 65 1.95 10.31 -0.21
C ILE A 65 1.09 10.22 -1.46
N TRP A 66 -0.06 10.89 -1.42
CA TRP A 66 -1.00 11.04 -2.53
C TRP A 66 -0.77 12.38 -3.23
N THR A 67 -0.75 12.38 -4.55
CA THR A 67 -0.79 13.61 -5.37
C THR A 67 -2.13 13.66 -6.10
N VAL A 68 -2.83 14.79 -5.97
CA VAL A 68 -4.13 15.05 -6.57
C VAL A 68 -3.99 16.11 -7.65
N GLU A 69 -4.57 15.90 -8.82
CA GLU A 69 -4.61 16.88 -9.91
C GLU A 69 -6.01 16.82 -10.54
N ASP A 70 -6.63 17.99 -10.75
CA ASP A 70 -8.00 18.10 -11.29
C ASP A 70 -9.04 17.23 -10.55
N GLY A 71 -8.93 17.17 -9.22
CA GLY A 71 -9.82 16.38 -8.36
C GLY A 71 -9.64 14.87 -8.46
N LYS A 72 -8.57 14.38 -9.11
CA LYS A 72 -8.26 12.95 -9.27
C LYS A 72 -6.91 12.60 -8.71
N ILE A 73 -6.76 11.36 -8.26
CA ILE A 73 -5.46 10.82 -7.83
C ILE A 73 -4.58 10.66 -9.07
N LYS A 74 -3.47 11.40 -9.11
CA LYS A 74 -2.44 11.31 -10.15
C LYS A 74 -1.39 10.26 -9.81
N GLN A 75 -1.06 10.15 -8.52
CA GLN A 75 -0.03 9.26 -8.01
C GLN A 75 -0.29 8.94 -6.54
N PHE A 76 0.08 7.74 -6.10
CA PHE A 76 0.38 7.47 -4.70
C PHE A 76 1.75 6.79 -4.59
N ARG A 77 2.45 7.04 -3.48
CA ARG A 77 3.74 6.41 -3.18
C ARG A 77 3.78 6.03 -1.71
N GLU A 78 4.04 4.76 -1.45
CA GLU A 78 4.13 4.18 -0.11
C GLU A 78 5.57 4.27 0.44
N PHE A 79 5.66 4.53 1.74
CA PHE A 79 6.87 4.45 2.55
C PHE A 79 6.57 3.61 3.78
N THR A 80 7.24 2.47 3.92
CA THR A 80 6.97 1.49 4.98
C THR A 80 8.23 0.67 5.28
N ASP A 81 8.27 0.00 6.43
CA ASP A 81 9.31 -0.99 6.70
C ASP A 81 9.03 -2.28 5.92
N THR A 82 9.80 -2.48 4.86
CA THR A 82 9.62 -3.64 3.98
C THR A 82 10.15 -4.94 4.56
N THR A 83 10.86 -4.93 5.70
CA THR A 83 11.52 -6.10 6.28
C THR A 83 10.51 -7.14 6.75
N GLU A 84 9.47 -6.70 7.45
CA GLU A 84 8.41 -7.60 7.95
C GLU A 84 7.63 -8.20 6.79
N ALA A 85 7.25 -7.36 5.81
CA ALA A 85 6.57 -7.83 4.62
C ALA A 85 7.39 -8.87 3.86
N VAL A 86 8.67 -8.59 3.59
CA VAL A 86 9.56 -9.55 2.92
C VAL A 86 9.65 -10.87 3.69
N SER A 87 9.69 -10.83 5.02
CA SER A 87 9.74 -12.01 5.87
C SER A 87 8.43 -12.80 5.86
N ALA A 88 7.29 -12.12 5.85
CA ALA A 88 5.96 -12.75 5.76
C ALA A 88 5.73 -13.45 4.41
N PHE A 89 6.31 -12.94 3.33
CA PHE A 89 6.23 -13.54 1.99
C PHE A 89 7.22 -14.70 1.74
N ARG A 90 8.20 -14.91 2.63
CA ARG A 90 9.12 -16.06 2.55
C ARG A 90 8.51 -17.25 3.30
N GLU A 91 8.75 -18.46 2.77
CA GLU A 91 8.49 -19.72 3.49
C GLU A 91 9.37 -19.85 4.73
#